data_AF-A0A7S2PQ38-F1
#
_entry.id   AF-A0A7S2PQ38-F1
#
_cell.length_a   1.000
_cell.length_b   1.000
_cell.length_c   1.000
_cell.angle_alpha   90.00
_cell.angle_beta   90.00
_cell.angle_gamma   90.00
#
_symmetry.space_group_name_H-M   'P 1'
#
loop_
_entity.id
_entity.type
_entity.pdbx_description
1 polymer ?
#
loop_
_entity_poly.entity_id
_entity_poly.type
_entity_poly.pdbx_seq_one_letter_code
_entity_poly.pdbx_strand_id
1 'polypeptide(L)'
;PMDMYVVLALLHVYTFVGGSCYLLIWPWIPGLWGYHLSNFLCGLGFFAPISWSSARLARTFATLEDSLGNFSVHSAKIFSEDDRKLLYDNIEGMYGSLDTFNSEVRTRVKQSVMESIGKQRALLPYRP
;
A
#
# COMPACT_ATOMS: atom_id res chain seq x y z
N PRO A 1 6.27 3.73 -1.88
CA PRO A 1 6.01 5.09 -2.42
C PRO A 1 5.14 5.04 -3.69
N MET A 2 3.96 5.69 -3.69
CA MET A 2 3.48 6.18 -4.99
C MET A 2 4.50 7.22 -5.41
N ASP A 3 5.20 6.95 -6.51
CA ASP A 3 6.26 7.83 -6.99
C ASP A 3 5.72 9.26 -7.09
N MET A 4 6.54 10.26 -6.80
CA MET A 4 6.14 11.68 -6.88
C MET A 4 5.54 12.02 -8.26
N TYR A 5 5.99 11.30 -9.29
CA TYR A 5 5.47 11.32 -10.65
C TYR A 5 4.00 10.89 -10.76
N VAL A 6 3.54 9.93 -9.95
CA VAL A 6 2.14 9.45 -9.96
C VAL A 6 1.22 10.49 -9.34
N VAL A 7 1.62 11.12 -8.22
CA VAL A 7 0.85 12.21 -7.60
C VAL A 7 0.78 13.42 -8.54
N LEU A 8 1.91 13.77 -9.15
CA LEU A 8 1.97 14.85 -10.13
C LEU A 8 1.09 14.54 -11.35
N ALA A 9 1.13 13.31 -11.87
CA ALA A 9 0.28 12.88 -12.97
C ALA A 9 -1.21 12.93 -12.61
N LEU A 10 -1.60 12.47 -11.42
CA LEU A 10 -2.98 12.55 -10.95
C LEU A 10 -3.45 14.00 -10.80
N LEU A 11 -2.60 14.89 -10.30
CA LEU A 11 -2.91 16.32 -10.21
C LEU A 11 -3.10 16.94 -11.61
N HIS A 12 -2.24 16.63 -12.57
CA HIS A 12 -2.36 17.12 -13.95
C HIS A 12 -3.62 16.58 -14.63
N VAL A 13 -3.94 15.30 -14.43
CA VAL A 13 -5.18 14.72 -14.94
C VAL A 13 -6.39 15.39 -14.30
N TYR A 14 -6.36 15.62 -12.98
CA TYR A 14 -7.43 16.33 -12.27
C TYR A 14 -7.64 17.75 -12.81
N THR A 15 -6.57 18.54 -12.94
CA THR A 15 -6.68 19.93 -13.43
C THR A 15 -7.10 20.00 -14.89
N PHE A 16 -6.58 19.10 -15.73
CA PHE A 16 -6.95 19.04 -17.15
C PHE A 16 -8.40 18.61 -17.36
N VAL A 17 -8.87 17.58 -16.65
CA VAL A 17 -10.25 17.11 -16.71
C VAL A 17 -11.19 18.17 -16.13
N GLY A 18 -10.86 18.75 -14.97
CA GLY A 18 -11.64 19.82 -14.35
C GLY A 18 -11.78 21.07 -15.23
N GLY A 19 -10.70 21.47 -15.90
CA GLY A 19 -10.71 22.57 -16.86
C GLY A 19 -11.55 22.25 -18.10
N SER A 20 -11.44 21.03 -18.62
CA SER A 20 -12.24 20.58 -19.78
C SER A 20 -13.73 20.52 -19.44
N CYS A 21 -14.10 19.97 -18.29
CA CYS A 21 -15.48 19.93 -17.80
C CYS A 21 -16.05 21.33 -17.57
N TYR A 22 -15.23 22.28 -17.10
CA TYR A 22 -15.65 23.66 -16.94
C TYR A 22 -15.96 24.33 -18.28
N LEU A 23 -15.11 24.15 -19.30
CA LEU A 23 -15.37 24.68 -20.64
C LEU A 23 -16.65 24.12 -21.25
N LEU A 24 -16.97 22.85 -20.96
CA LEU A 24 -18.23 22.24 -21.37
C LEU A 24 -19.40 22.87 -20.65
N ILE A 25 -19.35 23.06 -19.33
CA ILE A 25 -20.47 23.58 -18.52
C ILE A 25 -20.66 25.10 -18.67
N TRP A 26 -19.61 25.83 -19.07
CA TRP A 26 -19.56 27.28 -19.15
C TRP A 26 -20.76 27.96 -19.84
N PRO A 27 -21.30 27.45 -20.97
CA PRO A 27 -22.44 28.09 -21.63
C PRO A 27 -23.72 28.14 -20.79
N TRP A 28 -23.87 27.23 -19.82
CA TRP A 28 -25.05 27.15 -18.96
C TRP A 28 -24.84 27.77 -17.59
N ILE A 29 -23.62 27.67 -17.04
CA ILE A 29 -23.29 28.20 -15.72
C ILE A 29 -21.94 28.93 -15.80
N PRO A 30 -21.93 30.18 -16.29
CA PRO A 30 -20.70 30.95 -16.37
C PRO A 30 -20.25 31.45 -14.99
N GLY A 31 -18.99 31.89 -14.95
CA GLY A 31 -18.33 32.45 -13.77
C GLY A 31 -17.82 31.41 -12.76
N LEU A 32 -17.56 31.89 -11.54
CA LEU A 32 -16.99 31.12 -10.44
C LEU A 32 -17.85 29.90 -10.04
N TRP A 33 -19.17 30.00 -10.19
CA TRP A 33 -20.10 28.92 -9.84
C TRP A 33 -19.89 27.68 -10.71
N GLY A 34 -19.75 27.84 -12.02
CA GLY A 34 -19.45 26.73 -12.93
C GLY A 34 -18.08 26.10 -12.66
N TYR A 35 -17.09 26.93 -12.32
CA TYR A 35 -15.75 26.46 -11.96
C TYR A 35 -15.75 25.60 -10.69
N HIS A 36 -16.43 26.05 -9.63
CA HIS A 36 -16.53 25.29 -8.38
C HIS A 36 -17.33 23.99 -8.57
N LEU A 37 -18.44 24.03 -9.31
CA LEU A 37 -19.25 22.85 -9.59
C LEU A 37 -18.46 21.80 -10.39
N SER A 38 -17.74 22.22 -11.43
CA SER A 38 -16.88 21.34 -12.23
C SER A 38 -15.80 20.68 -11.39
N ASN A 39 -15.08 21.46 -10.57
CA ASN A 39 -14.06 20.92 -9.67
C ASN A 39 -14.64 19.94 -8.65
N PHE A 40 -15.81 20.24 -8.08
CA PHE A 40 -16.47 19.36 -7.13
C PHE A 40 -16.85 18.01 -7.77
N LEU A 41 -17.47 18.03 -8.95
CA LEU A 41 -17.86 16.82 -9.69
C LEU A 41 -16.64 15.99 -10.10
N CYS A 42 -15.57 16.65 -10.58
CA CYS A 42 -14.32 15.97 -10.87
C CYS A 42 -13.74 15.35 -9.59
N GLY A 43 -13.70 16.10 -8.49
CA GLY A 43 -13.21 15.64 -7.19
C GLY A 43 -13.91 14.37 -6.71
N LEU A 44 -15.24 14.29 -6.84
CA LEU A 44 -16.00 13.08 -6.53
C LEU A 44 -15.60 11.89 -7.42
N GLY A 45 -15.38 12.14 -8.71
CA GLY A 45 -14.92 11.14 -9.67
C GLY A 45 -13.55 10.52 -9.32
N PHE A 46 -12.63 11.32 -8.75
CA PHE A 46 -11.33 10.83 -8.29
C PHE A 46 -11.35 10.28 -6.86
N PHE A 47 -12.27 10.75 -6.01
CA PHE A 47 -12.37 10.27 -4.64
C PHE A 47 -12.67 8.77 -4.58
N ALA A 48 -13.67 8.29 -5.33
CA ALA A 48 -14.05 6.88 -5.32
C ALA A 48 -12.89 5.90 -5.63
N PRO A 49 -12.11 6.06 -6.73
CA PRO A 49 -10.99 5.17 -7.02
C PRO A 49 -9.84 5.32 -6.02
N ILE A 50 -9.59 6.53 -5.48
CA ILE A 50 -8.57 6.73 -4.44
C ILE A 50 -8.98 6.03 -3.14
N SER A 51 -10.23 6.16 -2.71
CA SER A 51 -10.75 5.46 -1.53
C SER A 51 -10.73 3.95 -1.71
N TRP A 52 -11.12 3.45 -2.89
CA TRP A 52 -11.09 2.02 -3.19
C TRP A 52 -9.66 1.46 -3.18
N SER A 53 -8.71 2.13 -3.83
CA SER A 53 -7.31 1.70 -3.83
C SER A 53 -6.70 1.75 -2.43
N SER A 54 -7.02 2.77 -1.64
CA SER A 54 -6.59 2.89 -0.24
C SER A 54 -7.15 1.76 0.63
N ALA A 55 -8.44 1.42 0.47
CA ALA A 55 -9.07 0.32 1.19
C ALA A 55 -8.47 -1.05 0.79
N ARG A 56 -8.24 -1.28 -0.51
CA ARG A 56 -7.58 -2.50 -1.00
C ARG A 56 -6.18 -2.65 -0.39
N LEU A 57 -5.43 -1.56 -0.34
CA LEU A 57 -4.09 -1.54 0.20
C LEU A 57 -4.06 -1.76 1.72
N ALA A 58 -5.02 -1.18 2.46
CA ALA A 58 -5.18 -1.46 3.89
C ALA A 58 -5.46 -2.94 4.16
N ARG A 59 -6.29 -3.60 3.33
CA ARG A 59 -6.53 -5.04 3.42
C ARG A 59 -5.26 -5.84 3.15
N THR A 60 -4.48 -5.49 2.13
CA THR A 60 -3.21 -6.18 1.84
C THR A 60 -2.25 -6.10 3.02
N PHE A 61 -2.21 -4.99 3.74
CA PHE A 61 -1.39 -4.87 4.95
C PHE A 61 -1.92 -5.68 6.12
N ALA A 62 -3.24 -5.68 6.34
CA ALA A 62 -3.83 -6.55 7.35
C ALA A 62 -3.51 -8.02 7.06
N THR A 63 -3.60 -8.45 5.79
CA THR A 63 -3.23 -9.80 5.37
C THR A 63 -1.74 -10.09 5.56
N LEU A 64 -0.86 -9.14 5.23
CA LEU A 64 0.59 -9.32 5.41
C LEU A 64 0.94 -9.42 6.90
N GLU A 65 0.38 -8.54 7.72
CA GLU A 65 0.56 -8.53 9.16
C GLU A 65 0.09 -9.84 9.79
N ASP A 66 -1.09 -10.33 9.39
CA ASP A 66 -1.63 -11.61 9.84
C ASP A 66 -0.76 -12.79 9.37
N SER A 67 -0.31 -12.78 8.10
CA SER A 67 0.56 -13.82 7.54
C SER A 67 1.90 -13.91 8.27
N LEU A 68 2.49 -12.77 8.65
CA LEU A 68 3.72 -12.73 9.43
C LEU A 68 3.50 -13.10 10.90
N GLY A 69 2.36 -12.69 11.48
CA GLY A 69 1.98 -13.06 12.85
C GLY A 69 1.71 -14.55 13.02
N ASN A 70 1.16 -15.19 11.99
CA ASN A 70 0.86 -16.62 11.96
C ASN A 70 1.94 -17.45 11.25
N PHE A 71 3.09 -16.86 10.94
CA PHE A 71 4.15 -17.55 10.21
C PHE A 71 4.58 -18.83 10.93
N SER A 72 4.69 -19.92 10.20
CA SER A 72 5.26 -21.18 10.70
C SER A 72 6.08 -21.82 9.61
N VAL A 73 7.32 -22.18 9.92
CA VAL A 73 8.18 -22.93 8.99
C VAL A 73 7.57 -24.30 8.61
N HIS A 74 6.65 -24.82 9.42
CA HIS A 74 5.95 -26.09 9.15
C HIS A 74 4.85 -25.95 8.11
N SER A 75 4.27 -24.75 7.96
CA SER A 75 3.27 -24.48 6.92
C SER A 75 3.88 -24.08 5.58
N ALA A 76 5.22 -24.01 5.50
CA ALA A 76 5.93 -23.73 4.26
C ALA A 76 5.70 -24.87 3.25
N LYS A 77 5.23 -24.52 2.06
CA LYS A 77 5.07 -25.47 0.96
C LYS A 77 6.43 -25.81 0.37
N ILE A 78 7.01 -26.92 0.82
CA ILE A 78 8.27 -27.47 0.32
C ILE A 78 7.95 -28.75 -0.44
N PHE A 79 8.35 -28.80 -1.71
CA PHE A 79 8.03 -29.88 -2.63
C PHE A 79 8.76 -31.20 -2.33
N SER A 80 9.96 -31.13 -1.76
CA SER A 80 10.77 -32.30 -1.40
C SER A 80 10.90 -32.43 0.11
N GLU A 81 10.72 -33.64 0.64
CA GLU A 81 10.92 -33.93 2.06
C GLU A 81 12.41 -33.84 2.46
N ASP A 82 13.32 -34.18 1.56
CA ASP A 82 14.76 -34.06 1.79
C ASP A 82 15.17 -32.58 1.92
N ASP A 83 14.60 -31.70 1.08
CA ASP A 83 14.83 -30.26 1.17
C ASP A 83 14.25 -29.68 2.46
N ARG A 84 13.10 -30.21 2.92
CA ARG A 84 12.49 -29.80 4.18
C ARG A 84 13.39 -30.14 5.36
N LYS A 85 13.93 -31.36 5.39
CA LYS A 85 14.86 -31.78 6.44
C LYS A 85 16.12 -30.92 6.44
N LEU A 86 16.73 -30.72 5.28
CA LEU A 86 17.91 -29.88 5.14
C LEU A 86 17.66 -28.43 5.58
N LEU A 87 16.48 -27.87 5.25
CA LEU A 87 16.07 -26.55 5.70
C LEU A 87 15.95 -26.52 7.24
N TYR A 88 15.32 -27.51 7.85
CA TYR A 88 15.11 -27.56 9.30
C TYR A 88 16.44 -27.71 10.04
N ASP A 89 17.30 -28.63 9.60
CA ASP A 89 18.63 -28.82 10.18
C ASP A 89 19.46 -27.53 10.12
N ASN A 90 19.39 -26.78 9.00
CA ASN A 90 20.06 -25.49 8.88
C ASN A 90 19.47 -24.42 9.80
N ILE A 91 18.14 -24.34 9.91
CA ILE A 91 17.48 -23.37 10.78
C ILE A 91 17.79 -23.68 12.25
N GLU A 92 17.71 -24.94 12.66
CA GLU A 92 18.10 -25.36 14.01
C GLU A 92 19.58 -25.09 14.28
N GLY A 93 20.46 -25.30 13.29
CA GLY A 93 21.87 -24.94 13.40
C GLY A 93 22.12 -23.45 13.62
N MET A 94 21.32 -22.57 13.01
CA MET A 94 21.47 -21.10 13.12
C MET A 94 20.75 -20.49 14.32
N TYR A 95 19.54 -20.97 14.63
CA TYR A 95 18.62 -20.37 15.61
C TYR A 95 18.41 -21.25 16.85
N GLY A 96 19.02 -22.43 16.91
CA GLY A 96 18.90 -23.40 17.99
C GLY A 96 17.60 -24.23 17.96
N SER A 97 16.50 -23.66 17.47
CA SER A 97 15.24 -24.37 17.27
C SER A 97 14.37 -23.71 16.20
N LEU A 98 13.46 -24.49 15.62
CA LEU A 98 12.44 -23.98 14.70
C LEU A 98 11.48 -22.99 15.39
N ASP A 99 11.21 -23.17 16.69
CA ASP A 99 10.34 -22.27 17.46
C ASP A 99 10.99 -20.90 17.70
N THR A 100 12.30 -20.87 17.98
CA THR A 100 13.07 -19.63 18.07
C THR A 100 13.00 -18.88 16.75
N PHE A 101 13.20 -19.57 15.63
CA PHE A 101 13.11 -18.97 14.29
C PHE A 101 11.70 -18.43 14.00
N ASN A 102 10.65 -19.21 14.26
CA ASN A 102 9.27 -18.75 14.07
C ASN A 102 8.97 -17.51 14.92
N SER A 103 9.43 -17.48 16.18
CA SER A 103 9.29 -16.33 17.07
C SER A 103 10.01 -15.08 16.54
N GLU A 104 11.26 -15.24 16.08
CA GLU A 104 12.05 -14.18 15.46
C GLU A 104 11.38 -13.60 14.20
N VAL A 105 10.77 -14.45 13.36
CA VAL A 105 10.00 -13.99 12.20
C VAL A 105 8.74 -13.22 12.62
N ARG A 106 7.95 -13.78 13.55
CA ARG A 106 6.70 -13.18 14.03
C ARG A 106 6.91 -11.84 14.76
N THR A 107 8.10 -11.63 15.32
CA THR A 107 8.43 -10.42 16.08
C THR A 107 9.29 -9.46 15.25
N ARG A 108 10.58 -9.77 15.05
CA ARG A 108 11.56 -8.86 14.45
C ARG A 108 11.34 -8.65 12.96
N VAL A 109 11.10 -9.73 12.21
CA VAL A 109 10.86 -9.61 10.76
C VAL A 109 9.53 -8.89 10.53
N LYS A 110 8.47 -9.28 11.24
CA LYS A 110 7.19 -8.55 11.23
C LYS A 110 7.39 -7.06 11.49
N GLN A 111 8.05 -6.71 12.58
CA GLN A 111 8.30 -5.32 12.95
C GLN A 111 9.08 -4.58 11.87
N SER A 112 10.20 -5.15 11.41
CA SER A 112 11.05 -4.53 10.38
C SER A 112 10.31 -4.30 9.07
N VAL A 113 9.53 -5.28 8.61
CA VAL A 113 8.72 -5.19 7.39
C VAL A 113 7.65 -4.11 7.54
N MET A 114 6.89 -4.13 8.63
CA MET A 114 5.82 -3.14 8.86
C MET A 114 6.37 -1.72 9.03
N GLU A 115 7.51 -1.56 9.71
CA GLU A 115 8.20 -0.27 9.82
C GLU A 115 8.74 0.22 8.48
N SER A 116 9.37 -0.65 7.68
CA SER A 116 9.90 -0.30 6.36
C SER A 116 8.78 0.18 5.43
N ILE A 117 7.66 -0.54 5.42
CA ILE A 117 6.46 -0.16 4.68
C ILE A 117 5.89 1.17 5.19
N GLY A 118 5.84 1.38 6.50
CA GLY A 118 5.42 2.65 7.11
C GLY A 118 6.31 3.83 6.71
N LYS A 119 7.63 3.65 6.73
CA LYS A 119 8.63 4.66 6.36
C LYS A 119 8.55 5.02 4.87
N GLN A 120 8.25 4.06 3.99
CA GLN A 120 8.01 4.32 2.56
C GLN A 120 6.78 5.20 2.29
N ARG A 121 5.93 5.46 3.29
CA ARG A 121 4.76 6.35 3.19
C ARG A 121 4.96 7.69 3.88
N ALA A 122 5.85 7.79 4.87
CA ALA A 122 6.09 9.00 5.66
C ALA A 122 7.00 10.04 4.97
N LEU A 123 7.46 9.79 3.74
CA LEU A 123 8.34 10.70 2.99
C LEU A 123 7.61 11.86 2.29
N LEU A 124 6.62 12.47 2.95
CA LEU A 124 6.42 13.90 2.83
C LEU A 124 6.97 14.52 4.11
N PRO A 125 8.23 15.00 4.13
CA PRO A 125 8.72 15.81 5.23
C PRO A 125 7.92 17.12 5.21
N TYR A 126 6.83 17.18 5.98
CA TYR A 126 6.31 18.46 6.44
C TYR A 126 7.32 18.98 7.46
N ARG A 127 8.25 19.82 6.99
CA ARG A 127 8.93 20.76 7.88
C ARG A 127 7.85 21.72 8.40
N PRO A 128 7.72 21.93 9.71
CA PRO A 128 7.01 23.09 10.24
C PRO A 128 7.69 24.38 9.77
#